data_AF-A0A3B3ZV86-F1
#
_entry.id   AF-A0A3B3ZV86-F1
#
_cell.length_a   1.000
_cell.length_b   1.000
_cell.length_c   1.000
_cell.angle_alpha   90.00
_cell.angle_beta   90.00
_cell.angle_gamma   90.00
#
_symmetry.space_group_name_H-M   'P 1'
#
loop_
_entity.id
_entity.type
_entity.pdbx_description
1 polymer ?
#
loop_
_entity_poly.entity_id
_entity_poly.type
_entity_poly.pdbx_seq_one_letter_code
_entity_poly.pdbx_strand_id
1 'polypeptide(L)'
;MKVQWKSVSEEQEMRNSLLRGYRNLIERDVNRTDRNNTFFSGNDNPGLTLLHDVLMTYCMYNFDLGYVQGMSDLLAPLLFVTQNEVESFWCLTGFMDLVHLNFEESQEAMKKQLLQLSLLLRALDPELCDFLDSQDSGSLCFCFRWLLIWFKREFSFEDILTLWEVLWTRLPCENFHLLVACSILESQRGELIGRSVV
;
A
#
# COMPACT_ATOMS: atom_id res chain seq x y z
N MET A 1 -16.12 12.13 13.16
CA MET A 1 -16.02 11.99 11.69
C MET A 1 -16.97 10.94 11.12
N LYS A 2 -17.05 9.72 11.68
CA LYS A 2 -17.97 8.66 11.19
C LYS A 2 -19.42 9.09 10.97
N VAL A 3 -19.98 9.87 11.89
CA VAL A 3 -21.37 10.39 11.76
C VAL A 3 -21.56 11.20 10.47
N GLN A 4 -20.55 11.95 10.02
CA GLN A 4 -20.66 12.82 8.84
C GLN A 4 -21.03 12.02 7.58
N TRP A 5 -20.33 10.92 7.30
CA TRP A 5 -20.62 10.09 6.13
C TRP A 5 -21.83 9.18 6.34
N LYS A 6 -22.07 8.69 7.57
CA LYS A 6 -23.25 7.87 7.87
C LYS A 6 -24.56 8.64 7.84
N SER A 7 -24.54 9.96 8.03
CA SER A 7 -25.73 10.80 7.94
C SER A 7 -26.07 11.26 6.52
N VAL A 8 -25.24 10.94 5.53
CA VAL A 8 -25.50 11.30 4.12
C VAL A 8 -26.68 10.47 3.61
N SER A 9 -27.74 11.14 3.16
CA SER A 9 -28.88 10.48 2.53
C SER A 9 -28.55 10.01 1.11
N GLU A 10 -29.33 9.07 0.58
CA GLU A 10 -29.18 8.62 -0.81
C GLU A 10 -29.23 9.78 -1.82
N GLU A 11 -30.15 10.74 -1.62
CA GLU A 11 -30.25 11.92 -2.49
C GLU A 11 -29.00 12.82 -2.41
N GLN A 12 -28.43 13.00 -1.21
CA GLN A 12 -27.19 13.76 -1.04
C GLN A 12 -26.01 13.04 -1.70
N GLU A 13 -25.93 11.72 -1.55
CA GLU A 13 -24.88 10.92 -2.18
C GLU A 13 -24.98 10.91 -3.71
N MET A 14 -26.20 10.88 -4.26
CA MET A 14 -26.41 11.02 -5.71
C MET A 14 -25.86 12.34 -6.27
N ARG A 15 -25.86 13.40 -5.47
CA ARG A 15 -25.36 14.74 -5.83
C ARG A 15 -23.88 14.96 -5.49
N ASN A 16 -23.24 14.02 -4.79
CA ASN A 16 -21.82 14.07 -4.45
C ASN A 16 -21.04 12.96 -5.18
N SER A 17 -20.61 13.25 -6.41
CA SER A 17 -19.91 12.29 -7.26
C SER A 17 -18.59 11.79 -6.67
N LEU A 18 -17.87 12.63 -5.93
CA LEU A 18 -16.60 12.27 -5.28
C LEU A 18 -16.83 11.25 -4.17
N LEU A 19 -17.73 11.55 -3.23
CA LEU A 19 -18.04 10.63 -2.12
C LEU A 19 -18.56 9.29 -2.62
N ARG A 20 -19.47 9.30 -3.61
CA ARG A 20 -19.96 8.08 -4.25
C ARG A 20 -18.84 7.32 -4.94
N GLY A 21 -17.92 8.03 -5.60
CA GLY A 21 -16.72 7.45 -6.21
C GLY A 21 -15.85 6.72 -5.18
N TYR A 22 -15.54 7.36 -4.06
CA TYR A 22 -14.78 6.75 -2.97
C TYR A 22 -15.50 5.53 -2.39
N ARG A 23 -16.80 5.62 -2.10
CA ARG A 23 -17.58 4.47 -1.59
C ARG A 23 -17.49 3.28 -2.54
N ASN A 24 -17.74 3.48 -3.83
CA ASN A 24 -17.71 2.40 -4.82
C ASN A 24 -16.33 1.72 -4.89
N LEU A 25 -15.25 2.49 -4.80
CA LEU A 25 -13.88 1.97 -4.79
C LEU A 25 -13.60 1.18 -3.50
N ILE A 26 -14.03 1.69 -2.34
CA ILE A 26 -13.89 1.03 -1.04
C ILE A 26 -14.64 -0.30 -1.05
N GLU A 27 -15.91 -0.32 -1.44
CA GLU A 27 -16.72 -1.54 -1.50
C GLU A 27 -16.10 -2.59 -2.42
N ARG A 28 -15.61 -2.18 -3.59
CA ARG A 28 -14.93 -3.09 -4.53
C ARG A 28 -13.68 -3.72 -3.91
N ASP A 29 -12.87 -2.92 -3.23
CA ASP A 29 -11.60 -3.39 -2.68
C ASP A 29 -11.79 -4.21 -1.39
N VAL A 30 -12.64 -3.77 -0.47
CA VAL A 30 -12.94 -4.48 0.78
C VAL A 30 -13.48 -5.88 0.51
N ASN A 31 -14.37 -6.04 -0.48
CA ASN A 31 -14.96 -7.34 -0.81
C ASN A 31 -13.93 -8.40 -1.24
N ARG A 32 -12.77 -7.96 -1.76
CA ARG A 32 -11.66 -8.82 -2.21
C ARG A 32 -10.46 -8.83 -1.25
N THR A 33 -10.47 -8.07 -0.17
CA THR A 33 -9.35 -7.98 0.78
C THR A 33 -9.18 -9.30 1.53
N ASP A 34 -8.02 -9.93 1.33
CA ASP A 34 -7.45 -11.03 2.13
C ASP A 34 -8.45 -12.11 2.57
N ARG A 35 -9.35 -12.53 1.68
CA ARG A 35 -10.42 -13.51 1.99
C ARG A 35 -9.91 -14.90 2.39
N ASN A 36 -8.62 -15.17 2.15
CA ASN A 36 -7.93 -16.38 2.61
C ASN A 36 -7.48 -16.28 4.08
N ASN A 37 -7.44 -15.09 4.67
CA ASN A 37 -7.20 -14.88 6.09
C ASN A 37 -8.51 -15.08 6.85
N THR A 38 -8.47 -15.88 7.92
CA THR A 38 -9.65 -16.23 8.73
C THR A 38 -10.37 -15.01 9.29
N PHE A 39 -9.64 -13.93 9.60
CA PHE A 39 -10.19 -12.68 10.10
C PHE A 39 -11.14 -11.99 9.09
N PHE A 40 -10.89 -12.12 7.79
CA PHE A 40 -11.68 -11.51 6.70
C PHE A 40 -12.52 -12.53 5.89
N SER A 41 -12.41 -13.82 6.23
CA SER A 41 -13.13 -14.90 5.54
C SER A 41 -14.58 -15.01 5.99
N GLY A 42 -15.42 -15.67 5.18
CA GLY A 42 -16.84 -15.88 5.46
C GLY A 42 -17.76 -14.79 4.90
N ASN A 43 -19.06 -15.05 4.95
CA ASN A 43 -20.11 -14.10 4.54
C ASN A 43 -20.44 -13.16 5.71
N ASP A 44 -20.82 -11.92 5.39
CA ASP A 44 -21.20 -10.90 6.38
C ASP A 44 -20.15 -10.73 7.50
N ASN A 45 -18.87 -10.75 7.10
CA ASN A 45 -17.74 -10.72 8.02
C ASN A 45 -17.62 -9.33 8.71
N PRO A 46 -17.63 -9.25 10.06
CA PRO A 46 -17.53 -7.99 10.79
C PRO A 46 -16.23 -7.22 10.53
N GLY A 47 -15.12 -7.91 10.26
CA GLY A 47 -13.84 -7.31 9.89
C GLY A 47 -13.91 -6.56 8.56
N LEU A 48 -14.66 -7.07 7.58
CA LEU A 48 -14.92 -6.36 6.32
C LEU A 48 -15.79 -5.10 6.56
N THR A 49 -16.77 -5.17 7.46
CA THR A 49 -17.56 -3.99 7.87
C THR A 49 -16.67 -2.93 8.53
N LEU A 50 -15.76 -3.33 9.41
CA LEU A 50 -14.80 -2.42 10.05
C LEU A 50 -13.83 -1.81 9.04
N LEU A 51 -13.32 -2.59 8.08
CA LEU A 51 -12.49 -2.07 6.98
C LEU A 51 -13.21 -0.96 6.23
N HIS A 52 -14.45 -1.23 5.79
CA HIS A 52 -15.28 -0.26 5.09
C HIS A 52 -15.48 1.01 5.94
N ASP A 53 -15.89 0.87 7.20
CA ASP A 53 -16.23 2.00 8.05
C ASP A 53 -15.02 2.90 8.33
N VAL A 54 -13.85 2.31 8.59
CA VAL A 54 -12.61 3.07 8.82
C VAL A 54 -12.18 3.81 7.55
N LEU A 55 -12.22 3.17 6.39
CA LEU A 55 -11.87 3.82 5.11
C LEU A 55 -12.82 4.96 4.76
N MET A 56 -14.13 4.77 4.95
CA MET A 56 -15.11 5.85 4.76
C MET A 56 -14.91 7.00 5.74
N THR A 57 -14.52 6.70 6.99
CA THR A 57 -14.16 7.75 7.95
C THR A 57 -12.86 8.45 7.59
N TYR A 58 -11.88 7.76 7.01
CA TYR A 58 -10.67 8.38 6.48
C TYR A 58 -10.99 9.37 5.34
N CYS A 59 -11.93 9.05 4.44
CA CYS A 59 -12.36 10.01 3.42
C CYS A 59 -12.92 11.31 4.02
N MET A 60 -13.57 11.26 5.18
CA MET A 60 -14.03 12.49 5.85
C MET A 60 -12.89 13.26 6.54
N TYR A 61 -11.83 12.56 6.93
CA TYR A 61 -10.64 13.16 7.55
C TYR A 61 -9.76 13.88 6.51
N ASN A 62 -9.52 13.24 5.37
CA ASN A 62 -8.80 13.80 4.23
C ASN A 62 -9.63 13.61 2.96
N PHE A 63 -10.53 14.56 2.70
CA PHE A 63 -11.46 14.47 1.57
C PHE A 63 -10.80 14.76 0.21
N ASP A 64 -9.71 15.53 0.21
CA ASP A 64 -8.95 15.84 -1.01
C ASP A 64 -8.28 14.57 -1.56
N LEU A 65 -7.70 13.74 -0.69
CA LEU A 65 -7.19 12.43 -1.08
C LEU A 65 -8.32 11.39 -1.21
N GLY A 66 -9.22 11.34 -0.23
CA GLY A 66 -10.33 10.39 -0.16
C GLY A 66 -9.86 8.94 -0.03
N TYR A 67 -10.25 8.10 -1.00
CA TYR A 67 -9.81 6.71 -1.10
C TYR A 67 -9.15 6.45 -2.44
N VAL A 68 -8.00 5.81 -2.39
CA VAL A 68 -7.26 5.32 -3.55
C VAL A 68 -7.02 3.83 -3.39
N GLN A 69 -7.15 3.10 -4.50
CA GLN A 69 -7.00 1.64 -4.51
C GLN A 69 -5.64 1.22 -3.93
N GLY A 70 -5.68 0.29 -2.98
CA GLY A 70 -4.50 -0.16 -2.22
C GLY A 70 -4.50 0.32 -0.77
N MET A 71 -5.27 1.36 -0.40
CA MET A 71 -5.36 1.79 1.00
C MET A 71 -6.02 0.73 1.90
N SER A 72 -6.95 -0.09 1.37
CA SER A 72 -7.50 -1.26 2.08
C SER A 72 -6.42 -2.29 2.44
N ASP A 73 -5.40 -2.45 1.59
CA ASP A 73 -4.27 -3.34 1.83
C ASP A 73 -3.35 -2.81 2.94
N LEU A 74 -3.24 -1.49 3.08
CA LEU A 74 -2.55 -0.86 4.21
C LEU A 74 -3.31 -1.05 5.53
N LEU A 75 -4.65 -0.91 5.50
CA LEU A 75 -5.48 -1.00 6.69
C LEU A 75 -5.65 -2.44 7.20
N ALA A 76 -5.70 -3.44 6.33
CA ALA A 76 -6.03 -4.81 6.74
C ALA A 76 -5.14 -5.37 7.86
N PRO A 77 -3.79 -5.25 7.82
CA PRO A 77 -2.95 -5.73 8.91
C PRO A 77 -3.11 -4.90 10.20
N LEU A 78 -3.32 -3.57 10.08
CA LEU A 78 -3.57 -2.70 11.24
C LEU A 78 -4.85 -3.10 11.97
N LEU A 79 -5.92 -3.37 11.22
CA LEU A 79 -7.19 -3.81 11.78
C LEU A 79 -7.10 -5.20 12.40
N PHE A 80 -6.35 -6.10 11.77
CA PHE A 80 -6.10 -7.43 12.32
C PHE A 80 -5.40 -7.37 13.69
N VAL A 81 -4.41 -6.48 13.83
CA VAL A 81 -3.65 -6.31 15.08
C VAL A 81 -4.47 -5.59 16.16
N THR A 82 -5.07 -4.45 15.82
CA THR A 82 -5.77 -3.62 16.81
C THR A 82 -7.14 -4.17 17.18
N GLN A 83 -7.85 -4.81 16.25
CA GLN A 83 -9.22 -5.32 16.41
C GLN A 83 -10.21 -4.28 16.96
N ASN A 84 -9.89 -3.01 16.79
CA ASN A 84 -10.63 -1.88 17.32
C ASN A 84 -10.72 -0.81 16.24
N GLU A 85 -11.95 -0.36 15.96
CA GLU A 85 -12.22 0.59 14.88
C GLU A 85 -11.49 1.93 15.06
N VAL A 86 -11.49 2.49 16.26
CA VAL A 86 -10.92 3.82 16.54
C VAL A 86 -9.40 3.76 16.52
N GLU A 87 -8.82 2.71 17.10
CA GLU A 87 -7.37 2.49 17.06
C GLU A 87 -6.90 2.24 15.62
N SER A 88 -7.59 1.38 14.87
CA SER A 88 -7.33 1.14 13.45
C SER A 88 -7.34 2.43 12.64
N PHE A 89 -8.32 3.31 12.90
CA PHE A 89 -8.42 4.60 12.24
C PHE A 89 -7.17 5.46 12.50
N TRP A 90 -6.76 5.62 13.76
CA TRP A 90 -5.60 6.46 14.08
C TRP A 90 -4.27 5.83 13.65
N CYS A 91 -4.16 4.50 13.67
CA CYS A 91 -3.02 3.80 13.07
C CYS A 91 -2.96 4.02 11.56
N LEU A 92 -4.11 3.97 10.86
CA LEU A 92 -4.16 4.26 9.43
C LEU A 92 -3.76 5.70 9.13
N THR A 93 -4.25 6.69 9.90
CA THR A 93 -3.85 8.08 9.69
C THR A 93 -2.34 8.26 9.86
N GLY A 94 -1.76 7.68 10.92
CA GLY A 94 -0.31 7.75 11.14
C GLY A 94 0.50 7.05 10.05
N PHE A 95 0.00 5.93 9.50
CA PHE A 95 0.64 5.29 8.36
C PHE A 95 0.53 6.16 7.11
N MET A 96 -0.65 6.73 6.84
CA MET A 96 -0.85 7.63 5.71
C MET A 96 -0.01 8.91 5.80
N ASP A 97 0.33 9.42 6.99
CA ASP A 97 1.28 10.54 7.10
C ASP A 97 2.64 10.21 6.46
N LEU A 98 3.04 8.94 6.46
CA LEU A 98 4.27 8.46 5.83
C LEU A 98 4.15 8.26 4.32
N VAL A 99 2.97 7.85 3.82
CA VAL A 99 2.82 7.34 2.45
C VAL A 99 1.77 8.07 1.59
N HIS A 100 1.02 9.04 2.11
CA HIS A 100 -0.10 9.67 1.38
C HIS A 100 0.32 10.27 0.03
N LEU A 101 1.53 10.83 -0.06
CA LEU A 101 2.05 11.37 -1.33
C LEU A 101 2.15 10.30 -2.43
N ASN A 102 2.29 9.02 -2.08
CA ASN A 102 2.28 7.91 -3.04
C ASN A 102 0.91 7.70 -3.69
N PHE A 103 -0.16 8.19 -3.07
CA PHE A 103 -1.55 8.02 -3.51
C PHE A 103 -2.09 9.25 -4.22
N GLU A 104 -1.34 10.35 -4.34
CA GLU A 104 -1.77 11.53 -5.08
C GLU A 104 -1.90 11.24 -6.59
N GLU A 105 -2.87 11.90 -7.23
CA GLU A 105 -3.15 11.76 -8.67
C GLU A 105 -1.91 12.07 -9.55
N SER A 106 -1.04 12.96 -9.09
CA SER A 106 0.19 13.35 -9.80
C SER A 106 1.19 12.18 -9.94
N GLN A 107 1.16 11.23 -8.98
CA GLN A 107 2.12 10.13 -8.83
C GLN A 107 3.59 10.55 -8.74
N GLU A 108 3.88 11.82 -8.44
CA GLU A 108 5.26 12.34 -8.43
C GLU A 108 6.11 11.67 -7.34
N ALA A 109 5.53 11.38 -6.17
CA ALA A 109 6.25 10.66 -5.11
C ALA A 109 6.63 9.23 -5.54
N MET A 110 5.73 8.52 -6.22
CA MET A 110 6.00 7.17 -6.74
C MET A 110 7.11 7.20 -7.80
N LYS A 111 7.05 8.14 -8.75
CA LYS A 111 8.12 8.32 -9.76
C LYS A 111 9.46 8.61 -9.10
N LYS A 112 9.47 9.49 -8.08
CA LYS A 112 10.67 9.81 -7.32
C LYS A 112 11.25 8.59 -6.60
N GLN A 113 10.43 7.79 -5.94
CA GLN A 113 10.89 6.58 -5.24
C GLN A 113 11.43 5.53 -6.23
N LEU A 114 10.79 5.34 -7.38
CA LEU A 114 11.30 4.43 -8.43
C LEU A 114 12.62 4.91 -9.02
N LEU A 115 12.78 6.22 -9.24
CA LEU A 115 14.05 6.80 -9.68
C LEU A 115 15.15 6.60 -8.62
N GLN A 116 14.83 6.85 -7.35
CA GLN A 116 15.77 6.61 -6.25
C GLN A 116 16.16 5.13 -6.13
N LEU A 117 15.21 4.22 -6.33
CA LEU A 117 15.46 2.77 -6.37
C LEU A 117 16.41 2.40 -7.51
N SER A 118 16.20 2.96 -8.71
CA SER A 118 17.07 2.74 -9.88
C SER A 118 18.50 3.25 -9.61
N LEU A 119 18.64 4.43 -9.00
CA LEU A 119 19.94 4.97 -8.60
C LEU A 119 20.65 4.10 -7.55
N LEU A 120 19.92 3.57 -6.57
CA LEU A 120 20.46 2.65 -5.58
C LEU A 120 20.90 1.33 -6.22
N LEU A 121 20.06 0.74 -7.07
CA LEU A 121 20.38 -0.49 -7.79
C LEU A 121 21.62 -0.32 -8.66
N ARG A 122 21.72 0.80 -9.38
CA ARG A 122 22.90 1.14 -10.18
C ARG A 122 24.19 1.16 -9.35
N ALA A 123 24.12 1.62 -8.11
CA ALA A 123 25.28 1.67 -7.22
C ALA A 123 25.63 0.30 -6.61
N LEU A 124 24.63 -0.55 -6.38
CA LEU A 124 24.79 -1.85 -5.74
C LEU A 124 25.15 -2.96 -6.75
N ASP A 125 24.41 -3.05 -7.86
CA ASP A 125 24.61 -4.01 -8.93
C ASP A 125 24.44 -3.33 -10.30
N PRO A 126 25.51 -2.70 -10.84
CA PRO A 126 25.48 -2.03 -12.13
C PRO A 126 25.09 -2.97 -13.29
N GLU A 127 25.53 -4.23 -13.23
CA GLU A 127 25.26 -5.24 -14.26
C GLU A 127 23.78 -5.58 -14.31
N LEU A 128 23.14 -5.75 -13.13
CA LEU A 128 21.70 -5.93 -13.06
C LEU A 128 20.94 -4.72 -13.58
N CYS A 129 21.40 -3.51 -13.24
CA CYS A 129 20.76 -2.29 -13.74
C CYS A 129 20.90 -2.16 -15.28
N ASP A 130 22.08 -2.43 -15.84
CA ASP A 130 22.32 -2.40 -17.30
C ASP A 130 21.45 -3.44 -18.03
N PHE A 131 21.32 -4.63 -17.45
CA PHE A 131 20.41 -5.64 -17.99
C PHE A 131 18.97 -5.14 -18.02
N LEU A 132 18.45 -4.60 -16.90
CA LEU A 132 17.08 -4.09 -16.85
C LEU A 132 16.86 -2.94 -17.83
N ASP A 133 17.83 -2.05 -18.01
CA ASP A 133 17.78 -1.01 -19.04
C ASP A 133 17.69 -1.62 -20.44
N SER A 134 18.48 -2.67 -20.73
CA SER A 134 18.46 -3.36 -22.03
C SER A 134 17.14 -4.07 -22.33
N GLN A 135 16.33 -4.35 -21.30
CA GLN A 135 15.02 -4.99 -21.39
C GLN A 135 13.86 -3.98 -21.28
N ASP A 136 14.12 -2.68 -21.56
CA ASP A 136 13.15 -1.59 -21.44
C ASP A 136 12.48 -1.50 -20.04
N SER A 137 13.17 -2.02 -19.03
CA SER A 137 12.68 -2.21 -17.65
C SER A 137 13.41 -1.33 -16.63
N GLY A 138 14.25 -0.41 -17.09
CA GLY A 138 15.05 0.51 -16.27
C GLY A 138 14.25 1.49 -15.39
N SER A 139 12.98 1.74 -15.74
CA SER A 139 12.05 2.53 -14.92
C SER A 139 11.60 1.81 -13.64
N LEU A 140 11.82 0.50 -13.57
CA LEU A 140 11.41 -0.37 -12.45
C LEU A 140 9.90 -0.32 -12.15
N CYS A 141 9.05 -0.02 -13.15
CA CYS A 141 7.60 0.05 -12.96
C CYS A 141 6.98 -1.25 -12.38
N PHE A 142 7.64 -2.40 -12.53
CA PHE A 142 7.22 -3.65 -11.91
C PHE A 142 7.35 -3.64 -10.36
N CYS A 143 8.17 -2.75 -9.79
CA CYS A 143 8.25 -2.49 -8.35
C CYS A 143 7.18 -1.51 -7.84
N PHE A 144 6.33 -0.95 -8.71
CA PHE A 144 5.35 0.08 -8.33
C PHE A 144 4.44 -0.40 -7.19
N ARG A 145 3.93 -1.64 -7.29
CA ARG A 145 3.08 -2.22 -6.24
C ARG A 145 3.83 -2.41 -4.92
N TRP A 146 5.12 -2.75 -4.99
CA TRP A 146 5.93 -2.93 -3.78
C TRP A 146 5.99 -1.64 -2.96
N LEU A 147 6.23 -0.52 -3.63
CA LEU A 147 6.38 0.77 -2.97
C LEU A 147 5.04 1.43 -2.61
N LEU A 148 3.98 1.22 -3.41
CA LEU A 148 2.66 1.80 -3.13
C LEU A 148 2.04 1.22 -1.85
N ILE A 149 2.11 -0.10 -1.68
CA ILE A 149 1.48 -0.82 -0.55
C ILE A 149 2.50 -1.50 0.35
N TRP A 150 3.72 -0.95 0.41
CA TRP A 150 4.84 -1.40 1.25
C TRP A 150 4.96 -2.93 1.33
N PHE A 151 5.08 -3.57 0.17
CA PHE A 151 5.32 -4.99 -0.03
C PHE A 151 4.21 -5.95 0.43
N LYS A 152 3.02 -5.44 0.81
CA LYS A 152 1.90 -6.25 1.34
C LYS A 152 1.48 -7.45 0.47
N ARG A 153 1.76 -7.40 -0.83
CA ARG A 153 1.42 -8.47 -1.78
C ARG A 153 2.56 -9.44 -2.09
N GLU A 154 3.75 -9.17 -1.56
CA GLU A 154 4.95 -9.94 -1.83
C GLU A 154 5.31 -10.88 -0.67
N PHE A 155 4.72 -10.64 0.51
CA PHE A 155 4.97 -11.39 1.74
C PHE A 155 3.71 -12.06 2.28
N SER A 156 3.90 -13.08 3.13
CA SER A 156 2.80 -13.67 3.89
C SER A 156 2.21 -12.65 4.88
N PHE A 157 1.02 -12.97 5.41
CA PHE A 157 0.37 -12.08 6.37
C PHE A 157 1.16 -11.95 7.68
N GLU A 158 1.91 -12.96 8.09
CA GLU A 158 2.75 -12.90 9.31
C GLU A 158 4.04 -12.11 9.04
N ASP A 159 4.67 -12.36 7.89
CA ASP A 159 5.92 -11.68 7.51
C ASP A 159 5.72 -10.17 7.33
N ILE A 160 4.58 -9.75 6.75
CA ILE A 160 4.33 -8.33 6.51
C ILE A 160 4.17 -7.54 7.82
N LEU A 161 3.62 -8.16 8.88
CA LEU A 161 3.52 -7.53 10.19
C LEU A 161 4.91 -7.20 10.72
N THR A 162 5.82 -8.19 10.67
CA THR A 162 7.20 -8.04 11.13
C THR A 162 7.96 -7.01 10.26
N LEU A 163 7.79 -7.06 8.95
CA LEU A 163 8.45 -6.10 8.04
C LEU A 163 8.00 -4.66 8.35
N TRP A 164 6.71 -4.43 8.57
CA TRP A 164 6.20 -3.09 8.87
C TRP A 164 6.67 -2.57 10.23
N GLU A 165 6.74 -3.42 11.26
CA GLU A 165 7.34 -3.05 12.56
C GLU A 165 8.75 -2.50 12.37
N VAL A 166 9.59 -3.18 11.58
CA VAL A 166 10.96 -2.74 11.27
C VAL A 166 10.96 -1.45 10.46
N LEU A 167 10.16 -1.36 9.38
CA LEU A 167 10.12 -0.17 8.52
C LEU A 167 9.66 1.08 9.29
N TRP A 168 8.71 0.96 10.21
CA TRP A 168 8.22 2.08 11.02
C TRP A 168 9.25 2.61 12.02
N THR A 169 10.31 1.85 12.36
CA THR A 169 11.42 2.38 13.15
C THR A 169 12.22 3.45 12.40
N ARG A 170 12.13 3.49 11.06
CA ARG A 170 12.91 4.36 10.17
C ARG A 170 14.43 4.19 10.35
N LEU A 171 14.85 3.03 10.82
CA LEU A 171 16.25 2.65 10.94
C LEU A 171 16.61 1.60 9.87
N PRO A 172 17.88 1.57 9.42
CA PRO A 172 18.97 2.48 9.76
C PRO A 172 18.93 3.83 9.04
N CYS A 173 18.01 4.03 8.09
CA CYS A 173 17.90 5.25 7.30
C CYS A 173 16.45 5.57 6.92
N GLU A 174 16.20 6.80 6.47
CA GLU A 174 14.87 7.32 6.18
C GLU A 174 14.09 6.50 5.13
N ASN A 175 14.75 6.10 4.04
CA ASN A 175 14.13 5.37 2.93
C ASN A 175 14.52 3.89 2.95
N PHE A 176 14.50 3.26 4.14
CA PHE A 176 14.92 1.86 4.29
C PHE A 176 14.12 0.89 3.41
N HIS A 177 12.85 1.19 3.13
CA HIS A 177 12.02 0.41 2.19
C HIS A 177 12.64 0.30 0.78
N LEU A 178 13.41 1.29 0.31
CA LEU A 178 14.10 1.19 -0.97
C LEU A 178 15.26 0.17 -0.92
N LEU A 179 15.96 0.08 0.21
CA LEU A 179 17.00 -0.93 0.42
C LEU A 179 16.40 -2.34 0.51
N VAL A 180 15.21 -2.47 1.10
CA VAL A 180 14.45 -3.73 1.07
C VAL A 180 14.11 -4.11 -0.39
N ALA A 181 13.63 -3.17 -1.20
CA ALA A 181 13.36 -3.43 -2.61
C ALA A 181 14.63 -3.84 -3.39
N CYS A 182 15.77 -3.17 -3.19
CA CYS A 182 17.05 -3.60 -3.76
C CYS A 182 17.43 -5.03 -3.33
N SER A 183 17.26 -5.36 -2.05
CA SER A 183 17.59 -6.69 -1.52
C SER A 183 16.73 -7.78 -2.17
N ILE A 184 15.45 -7.51 -2.42
CA ILE A 184 14.57 -8.43 -3.17
C ILE A 184 15.08 -8.59 -4.60
N LEU A 185 15.42 -7.50 -5.30
CA LEU A 185 15.95 -7.57 -6.68
C LEU A 185 17.24 -8.36 -6.77
N GLU A 186 18.20 -8.11 -5.90
CA GLU A 186 19.46 -8.87 -5.84
C GLU A 186 19.22 -10.36 -5.58
N SER A 187 18.27 -10.70 -4.71
CA SER A 187 17.93 -12.11 -4.45
C SER A 187 17.39 -12.84 -5.70
N GLN A 188 16.79 -12.10 -6.64
CA GLN A 188 16.24 -12.63 -7.89
C GLN A 188 17.20 -12.49 -9.08
N ARG A 189 18.39 -11.91 -8.88
CA ARG A 189 19.38 -11.68 -9.94
C ARG A 189 19.66 -12.92 -10.78
N GLY A 190 19.83 -14.07 -10.12
CA GLY A 190 20.14 -15.34 -10.78
C GLY A 190 19.04 -15.82 -11.73
N GLU A 191 17.78 -15.49 -11.44
CA GLU A 191 16.63 -15.80 -12.30
C GLU A 191 16.48 -14.78 -13.44
N LEU A 192 16.86 -13.52 -13.19
CA LEU A 192 16.74 -12.43 -14.17
C LEU A 192 17.80 -12.50 -15.28
N ILE A 193 19.07 -12.68 -14.90
CA ILE A 193 20.23 -12.58 -15.83
C ILE A 193 20.81 -13.97 -16.12
N GLY A 194 20.35 -14.99 -15.41
CA GLY A 194 21.02 -16.27 -15.31
C GLY A 194 22.15 -16.21 -14.30
N ARG A 195 22.56 -17.37 -13.78
CA ARG A 195 23.78 -17.46 -12.97
C ARG A 195 24.97 -17.11 -13.86
N SER A 196 25.60 -15.96 -13.64
CA SER A 196 26.99 -15.77 -14.05
C SER A 196 27.79 -16.84 -13.31
N VAL A 197 28.16 -17.90 -14.05
CA VAL A 197 29.08 -18.94 -13.57
C VAL A 197 30.41 -18.23 -13.32
N VAL A 198 30.71 -17.99 -12.05
CA VAL A 198 32.10 -17.81 -11.60
C VAL A 198 32.57 -19.14 -11.05
#